data_AF-A0A9E3XI77-F1
#
_entry.id   AF-A0A9E3XI77-F1
#
_cell.length_a   1.000
_cell.length_b   1.000
_cell.length_c   1.000
_cell.angle_alpha   90.00
_cell.angle_beta   90.00
_cell.angle_gamma   90.00
#
_symmetry.space_group_name_H-M   'P 1'
#
loop_
_entity.id
_entity.type
_entity.pdbx_description
1 polymer ?
#
loop_
_entity_poly.entity_id
_entity_poly.type
_entity_poly.pdbx_seq_one_letter_code
_entity_poly.pdbx_strand_id
1 'polypeptide(L)'
;RSFWDRAITTPEMKKRLLAVKGVGNYAAATLLMLLGRHDELAVDSVFRQFVAKKYFPNTQPSDAEAQQIYTDWGEWKYLAYWFDVWEGFDEEV
;
A
#
# COMPACT_ATOMS: atom_id res chain seq x y z
N ARG A 1 7.03 12.77 20.92
CA ARG A 1 7.94 12.30 19.86
C ARG A 1 7.30 12.59 18.51
N SER A 2 8.07 13.10 17.55
CA SER A 2 7.58 13.57 16.24
C SER A 2 7.38 12.42 15.23
N PHE A 3 6.57 12.63 14.18
CA PHE A 3 6.30 11.64 13.12
C PHE A 3 7.55 11.28 12.29
N TRP A 4 8.55 12.17 12.27
CA TRP A 4 9.82 12.01 11.54
C TRP A 4 10.85 11.14 12.27
N ASP A 5 10.53 10.66 13.49
CA ASP A 5 11.43 9.81 14.27
C ASP A 5 11.57 8.43 13.60
N ARG A 6 12.69 8.22 12.89
CA ARG A 6 13.02 6.95 12.22
C ARG A 6 13.28 5.81 13.21
N ALA A 7 13.47 6.09 14.51
CA ALA A 7 13.61 5.04 15.51
C ALA A 7 12.30 4.27 15.78
N ILE A 8 11.16 4.80 15.31
CA ILE A 8 9.86 4.15 15.41
C ILE A 8 9.68 3.21 14.22
N THR A 9 9.33 1.94 14.47
CA THR A 9 9.04 0.95 13.43
C THR A 9 7.73 1.28 12.70
N THR A 10 7.55 0.80 11.46
CA THR A 10 6.30 1.00 10.72
C THR A 10 5.07 0.47 11.45
N PRO A 11 5.08 -0.74 12.06
CA PRO A 11 3.94 -1.23 12.84
C PRO A 11 3.57 -0.33 14.03
N GLU A 12 4.57 0.20 14.74
CA GLU A 12 4.34 1.12 15.86
C GLU A 12 3.79 2.48 15.38
N MET A 13 4.29 2.98 14.24
CA MET A 13 3.73 4.18 13.63
C MET A 13 2.28 3.96 13.17
N LYS A 14 1.99 2.81 12.54
CA LYS A 14 0.63 2.43 12.12
C LYS A 14 -0.33 2.43 13.30
N LYS A 15 0.08 1.86 14.43
CA LYS A 15 -0.72 1.85 15.67
C LYS A 15 -1.08 3.26 16.14
N ARG A 16 -0.14 4.20 16.05
CA ARG A 16 -0.38 5.61 16.41
C ARG A 16 -1.33 6.29 15.44
N LEU A 17 -1.20 6.02 14.15
CA LEU A 17 -2.11 6.54 13.13
C LEU A 17 -3.54 6.01 13.34
N LEU A 18 -3.70 4.72 13.61
CA LEU A 18 -4.99 4.09 13.90
C LEU A 18 -5.66 4.62 15.18
N ALA A 19 -4.91 5.21 16.11
CA ALA A 19 -5.48 5.85 17.29
C ALA A 19 -6.16 7.20 16.99
N VAL A 20 -5.94 7.77 15.80
CA VAL A 20 -6.58 9.01 15.36
C VAL A 20 -7.99 8.70 14.87
N LYS A 21 -9.01 9.33 15.47
CA LYS A 21 -10.41 9.14 15.08
C LYS A 21 -10.62 9.44 13.60
N GLY A 22 -11.18 8.48 12.87
CA GLY A 22 -11.41 8.58 11.42
C GLY A 22 -10.31 7.94 10.56
N VAL A 23 -9.19 7.50 11.14
CA VAL A 23 -8.12 6.80 10.41
C VAL A 23 -8.33 5.29 10.49
N GLY A 24 -8.83 4.70 9.40
CA GLY A 24 -8.90 3.25 9.21
C GLY A 24 -7.62 2.65 8.61
N ASN A 25 -7.59 1.33 8.41
CA ASN A 25 -6.43 0.61 7.87
C ASN A 25 -5.91 1.17 6.54
N TYR A 26 -6.83 1.47 5.60
CA TYR A 26 -6.50 2.09 4.33
C TYR A 26 -5.80 3.44 4.53
N ALA A 27 -6.44 4.35 5.26
CA ALA A 27 -5.90 5.68 5.51
C ALA A 27 -4.54 5.61 6.24
N ALA A 28 -4.38 4.69 7.20
CA ALA A 28 -3.12 4.48 7.88
C ALA A 28 -2.00 4.05 6.93
N ALA A 29 -2.25 3.09 6.03
CA ALA A 29 -1.26 2.65 5.04
C ALA A 29 -0.89 3.77 4.06
N THR A 30 -1.87 4.54 3.56
CA THR A 30 -1.61 5.70 2.69
C THR A 30 -0.80 6.78 3.41
N LEU A 31 -1.11 7.08 4.67
CA LEU A 31 -0.35 8.04 5.47
C LEU A 31 1.08 7.56 5.74
N LEU A 32 1.30 6.26 5.96
CA LEU A 32 2.64 5.68 6.09
C LEU A 32 3.46 5.91 4.81
N MET A 33 2.88 5.66 3.64
CA MET A 33 3.51 5.93 2.35
C MET A 33 3.92 7.41 2.23
N LEU A 34 3.01 8.35 2.56
CA LEU A 34 3.30 9.79 2.50
C LEU A 34 4.40 10.22 3.50
N LEU A 35 4.57 9.47 4.59
CA LEU A 35 5.65 9.64 5.56
C LEU A 35 6.95 8.92 5.16
N GLY A 36 7.01 8.35 3.96
CA GLY A 36 8.18 7.64 3.42
C GLY A 36 8.35 6.21 3.92
N ARG A 37 7.30 5.59 4.46
CA ARG A 37 7.29 4.21 4.96
C ARG A 37 6.48 3.34 3.99
N HIS A 38 7.18 2.70 3.06
CA HIS A 38 6.58 2.01 1.92
C HIS A 38 6.39 0.50 2.15
N ASP A 39 6.64 0.02 3.37
CA ASP A 39 6.63 -1.39 3.74
C ASP A 39 5.23 -1.89 4.14
N GLU A 40 4.16 -1.13 3.89
CA GLU A 40 2.78 -1.46 4.29
C GLU A 40 1.76 -1.09 3.20
N LEU A 41 1.26 -2.06 2.42
CA LEU A 41 0.32 -1.80 1.31
C LEU A 41 -1.09 -1.39 1.78
N ALA A 42 -1.69 -0.44 1.06
CA ALA A 42 -3.08 -0.07 1.23
C ALA A 42 -3.99 -0.99 0.39
N VAL A 43 -4.54 -2.04 1.02
CA VAL A 43 -5.44 -3.00 0.35
C VAL A 43 -6.88 -2.49 0.35
N ASP A 44 -7.21 -1.62 -0.61
CA ASP A 44 -8.55 -1.06 -0.83
C ASP A 44 -9.24 -1.64 -2.08
N SER A 45 -10.36 -1.07 -2.49
CA SER A 45 -11.05 -1.51 -3.72
C SER A 45 -10.25 -1.19 -4.99
N VAL A 46 -9.47 -0.10 -5.01
CA VAL A 46 -8.68 0.31 -6.16
C VAL A 46 -7.52 -0.65 -6.36
N PHE A 47 -6.77 -0.96 -5.30
CA PHE A 47 -5.72 -1.97 -5.30
C PHE A 47 -6.24 -3.31 -5.81
N ARG A 48 -7.37 -3.79 -5.27
CA ARG A 48 -7.97 -5.07 -5.70
C ARG A 48 -8.33 -5.08 -7.18
N GLN A 49 -8.98 -4.02 -7.66
CA GLN A 49 -9.38 -3.92 -9.07
C GLN A 49 -8.16 -3.83 -10.00
N PHE A 50 -7.21 -2.97 -9.67
CA PHE A 50 -6.00 -2.76 -10.45
C PHE A 50 -5.16 -4.04 -10.54
N VAL A 51 -4.87 -4.69 -9.41
CA VAL A 51 -4.06 -5.91 -9.38
C VAL A 51 -4.78 -7.05 -10.10
N ALA A 52 -6.09 -7.21 -9.89
CA ALA A 52 -6.86 -8.23 -10.60
C ALA A 52 -6.81 -8.01 -12.13
N LYS A 53 -7.02 -6.77 -12.58
CA LYS A 53 -6.98 -6.42 -14.01
C LYS A 53 -5.60 -6.66 -14.64
N LYS A 54 -4.51 -6.21 -13.99
CA LYS A 54 -3.15 -6.27 -14.55
C LYS A 54 -2.52 -7.65 -14.46
N TYR A 55 -2.69 -8.36 -13.35
CA TYR A 55 -1.96 -9.60 -13.07
C TYR A 55 -2.82 -10.87 -13.08
N PHE A 56 -4.14 -10.76 -13.01
CA PHE A 56 -5.06 -11.90 -12.90
C PHE A 56 -6.21 -11.82 -13.92
N PRO A 57 -5.94 -11.82 -15.24
CA PRO A 57 -6.93 -11.51 -16.28
C PRO A 57 -8.17 -12.42 -16.31
N ASN A 58 -8.11 -13.60 -15.70
CA ASN A 58 -9.19 -14.60 -15.75
C ASN A 58 -9.71 -15.00 -14.35
N THR A 59 -9.21 -14.39 -13.27
CA THR A 59 -9.50 -14.82 -11.90
C THR A 59 -9.55 -13.64 -10.94
N GLN A 60 -10.36 -13.74 -9.88
CA GLN A 60 -10.32 -12.77 -8.78
C GLN A 60 -9.38 -13.28 -7.68
N PRO A 61 -8.18 -12.68 -7.49
CA PRO A 61 -7.27 -13.10 -6.43
C PRO A 61 -7.82 -12.73 -5.05
N SER A 62 -7.42 -13.50 -4.04
CA SER A 62 -7.54 -13.11 -2.64
C SER A 62 -6.61 -11.93 -2.31
N ASP A 63 -6.90 -11.22 -1.21
CA ASP A 63 -6.04 -10.13 -0.74
C ASP A 63 -4.60 -10.58 -0.48
N ALA A 64 -4.38 -11.83 -0.10
CA ALA A 64 -3.06 -12.39 0.14
C ALA A 64 -2.29 -12.61 -1.18
N GLU A 65 -2.94 -13.21 -2.18
CA GLU A 65 -2.35 -13.41 -3.51
C GLU A 65 -2.04 -12.08 -4.20
N ALA A 66 -2.94 -11.10 -4.09
CA ALA A 66 -2.72 -9.76 -4.64
C ALA A 66 -1.52 -9.05 -4.00
N GLN A 67 -1.32 -9.19 -2.69
CA GLN A 67 -0.15 -8.62 -1.99
C GLN A 67 1.15 -9.35 -2.34
N GLN A 68 1.07 -10.65 -2.68
CA GLN A 68 2.24 -11.43 -3.03
C GLN A 68 2.97 -10.85 -4.26
N ILE A 69 2.22 -10.24 -5.19
CA ILE A 69 2.76 -9.56 -6.38
C ILE A 69 3.86 -8.57 -6.00
N TYR A 70 3.76 -7.88 -4.88
CA TYR A 70 4.71 -6.82 -4.50
C TYR A 70 5.69 -7.22 -3.38
N THR A 71 5.65 -8.48 -2.92
CA THR A 71 6.41 -8.89 -1.73
C THR A 71 7.93 -8.82 -1.95
N ASP A 72 8.39 -9.11 -3.17
CA ASP A 72 9.81 -9.13 -3.53
C ASP A 72 10.48 -7.75 -3.48
N TRP A 73 9.70 -6.66 -3.50
CA TRP A 73 10.20 -5.30 -3.32
C TRP A 73 10.47 -4.93 -1.86
N GLY A 74 10.14 -5.81 -0.91
CA GLY A 74 10.47 -5.65 0.51
C GLY A 74 9.93 -4.34 1.10
N GLU A 75 10.82 -3.50 1.63
CA GLU A 75 10.46 -2.22 2.24
C GLU A 75 9.91 -1.20 1.24
N TRP A 76 10.09 -1.42 -0.06
CA TRP A 76 9.69 -0.51 -1.14
C TRP A 76 8.38 -0.94 -1.82
N LYS A 77 7.69 -1.96 -1.31
CA LYS A 77 6.54 -2.59 -1.97
C LYS A 77 5.38 -1.63 -2.29
N TYR A 78 5.11 -0.65 -1.43
CA TYR A 78 4.11 0.38 -1.75
C TYR A 78 4.57 1.26 -2.89
N LEU A 79 5.83 1.68 -2.88
CA LEU A 79 6.36 2.54 -3.93
C LEU A 79 6.31 1.82 -5.30
N ALA A 80 6.65 0.54 -5.33
CA ALA A 80 6.49 -0.31 -6.50
C ALA A 80 5.04 -0.35 -7.01
N TYR A 81 4.08 -0.65 -6.12
CA TYR A 81 2.66 -0.57 -6.43
C TYR A 81 2.24 0.80 -6.96
N TRP A 82 2.75 1.87 -6.37
CA TRP A 82 2.37 3.22 -6.76
C TRP A 82 2.86 3.56 -8.18
N PHE A 83 4.10 3.19 -8.53
CA PHE A 83 4.61 3.30 -9.90
C PHE A 83 3.80 2.46 -10.88
N ASP A 84 3.43 1.25 -10.48
CA ASP A 84 2.67 0.32 -11.32
C ASP A 84 1.28 0.89 -11.69
N VAL A 85 0.63 1.55 -10.73
CA VAL A 85 -0.64 2.27 -10.95
C VAL A 85 -0.46 3.44 -11.93
N TRP A 86 0.64 4.21 -11.82
CA TRP A 86 0.90 5.33 -12.72
C TRP A 86 1.20 4.87 -14.14
N GLU A 87 1.96 3.80 -14.31
CA GLU A 87 2.22 3.20 -15.63
C GLU A 87 0.91 2.77 -16.30
N GLY A 88 0.02 2.09 -15.55
CA GLY A 88 -1.29 1.71 -16.06
C GLY A 88 -2.21 2.90 -16.35
N PHE A 89 -2.07 4.00 -15.62
CA PHE A 89 -2.82 5.23 -15.90
C PHE A 89 -2.36 5.86 -17.22
N ASP A 90 -1.05 5.98 -17.46
CA ASP A 90 -0.50 6.55 -18.69
C ASP A 90 -0.87 5.74 -19.95
N GLU A 91 -1.08 4.43 -19.84
CA GLU A 91 -1.51 3.57 -20.95
C GLU A 91 -3.00 3.75 -21.34
N GLU A 92 -3.82 4.33 -20.46
CA GLU A 92 -5.26 4.56 -20.69
C GLU A 92 -5.59 5.93 -21.29
N VAL A 93 -4.62 6.87 -21.36
CA VAL A 93 -4.79 8.25 -21.87
C VAL A 93 -4.20 8.45 -23.27
#